data_AF-A0A1Y2DZA2-F1
#
_entry.id   AF-A0A1Y2DZA2-F1
#
_cell.length_a   1.000
_cell.length_b   1.000
_cell.length_c   1.000
_cell.angle_alpha   90.00
_cell.angle_beta   90.00
_cell.angle_gamma   90.00
#
_symmetry.space_group_name_H-M   'P 1'
#
loop_
_entity.id
_entity.type
_entity.pdbx_description
1 polymer ?
#
loop_
_entity_poly.entity_id
_entity_poly.type
_entity_poly.pdbx_seq_one_letter_code
_entity_poly.pdbx_strand_id
1 'polypeptide(L)'
;MSPTDKTCVACKAVEGRYKCPTCSQYTCSVPCNKAHREGHADDPQPQLIPSDTVPDEGGEVSDEDKWFHNNINKLFAKFPTLQYQLASIHEATEPPSADHSRPHGMNYSSKPNQKKQQPWTADIGLENGIKALRHARDSAEDDGLDEYCDLVKIHNTRKADAAERLRRKMGETDAEIIARLIREEEEHDQVRS
;
A
#
# COMPACT_ATOMS: atom_id res chain seq x y z
N MET A 1 -14.79 15.66 -36.77
CA MET A 1 -15.76 16.03 -35.73
C MET A 1 -16.45 14.75 -35.29
N SER A 2 -15.98 14.15 -34.19
CA SER A 2 -16.43 12.83 -33.74
C SER A 2 -17.65 12.99 -32.83
N PRO A 3 -18.79 12.34 -33.10
CA PRO A 3 -19.96 12.44 -32.24
C PRO A 3 -19.65 11.72 -30.91
N THR A 4 -19.70 12.46 -29.81
CA THR A 4 -19.69 11.89 -28.46
C THR A 4 -21.00 11.13 -28.29
N ASP A 5 -20.91 9.81 -28.31
CA ASP A 5 -22.05 8.90 -28.32
C ASP A 5 -22.79 8.95 -26.98
N LYS A 6 -23.75 9.86 -26.87
CA LYS A 6 -24.61 10.04 -25.69
C LYS A 6 -25.76 9.04 -25.73
N THR A 7 -25.54 7.79 -26.09
CA THR A 7 -26.61 6.79 -26.18
C THR A 7 -26.90 6.18 -24.80
N CYS A 8 -28.16 5.92 -24.49
CA CYS A 8 -28.57 5.35 -23.20
C CYS A 8 -27.91 3.99 -22.96
N VAL A 9 -27.12 3.85 -21.90
CA VAL A 9 -26.44 2.58 -21.59
C VAL A 9 -27.37 1.45 -21.17
N ALA A 10 -28.57 1.77 -20.67
CA ALA A 10 -29.52 0.76 -20.18
C ALA A 10 -30.35 0.11 -21.30
N CYS A 11 -30.86 0.89 -22.25
CA CYS A 11 -31.73 0.38 -23.32
C CYS A 11 -31.14 0.51 -24.72
N LYS A 12 -30.07 1.30 -24.89
CA LYS A 12 -29.37 1.57 -26.17
C LYS A 12 -30.27 2.07 -27.31
N ALA A 13 -31.51 2.47 -27.02
CA ALA A 13 -32.51 2.80 -28.03
C ALA A 13 -32.56 4.30 -28.38
N VAL A 14 -32.15 5.16 -27.44
CA VAL A 14 -32.31 6.61 -27.54
C VAL A 14 -31.16 7.34 -26.84
N GLU A 15 -30.93 8.60 -27.20
CA GLU A 15 -29.97 9.47 -26.53
C GLU A 15 -30.30 9.64 -25.03
N GLY A 16 -29.25 9.63 -24.20
CA GLY A 16 -29.30 9.73 -22.76
C GLY A 16 -29.31 11.19 -22.31
N ARG A 17 -30.34 11.55 -21.53
CA ARG A 17 -30.53 12.90 -20.97
C ARG A 17 -30.07 13.03 -19.52
N TYR A 18 -29.88 11.90 -18.82
CA TYR A 18 -29.50 11.85 -17.41
C TYR A 18 -28.11 11.24 -17.24
N LYS A 19 -27.25 11.89 -16.45
CA LYS A 19 -25.88 11.44 -16.16
C LYS A 19 -25.83 10.71 -14.81
N CYS A 20 -25.23 9.52 -14.77
CA CYS A 20 -25.02 8.76 -13.54
C CYS A 20 -23.88 9.39 -12.70
N PRO A 21 -24.07 9.68 -11.39
CA PRO A 21 -23.02 10.27 -10.55
C PRO A 21 -21.87 9.29 -10.25
N THR A 22 -22.10 7.98 -10.37
CA THR A 22 -21.10 6.93 -10.04
C THR A 22 -20.09 6.71 -11.17
N CYS A 23 -20.55 6.55 -12.42
CA CYS A 23 -19.68 6.21 -13.55
C CYS A 23 -19.76 7.21 -14.72
N SER A 24 -20.47 8.32 -14.55
CA SER A 24 -20.64 9.37 -15.56
C SER A 24 -21.29 8.95 -16.89
N GLN A 25 -21.90 7.75 -16.96
CA GLN A 25 -22.61 7.25 -18.13
C GLN A 25 -24.00 7.88 -18.30
N TYR A 26 -24.51 7.90 -19.54
CA TYR A 26 -25.78 8.55 -19.89
C TYR A 26 -26.95 7.55 -19.97
N THR A 27 -28.11 7.94 -19.44
CA THR A 27 -29.37 7.17 -19.48
C THR A 27 -30.52 8.05 -19.99
N CYS A 28 -31.49 7.49 -20.70
CA CYS A 28 -32.57 8.26 -21.33
C CYS A 28 -33.71 8.62 -20.39
N SER A 29 -33.85 7.91 -19.28
CA SER A 29 -34.98 8.07 -18.35
C SER A 29 -34.62 7.62 -16.94
N VAL A 30 -35.38 8.09 -15.94
CA VAL A 30 -35.25 7.68 -14.54
C VAL A 30 -35.34 6.16 -14.33
N PRO A 31 -36.24 5.38 -14.99
CA PRO A 31 -36.23 3.92 -14.86
C PRO A 31 -34.97 3.28 -15.47
N CYS A 32 -34.45 3.83 -16.57
CA CYS A 32 -33.16 3.39 -17.11
C CYS A 32 -31.98 3.73 -16.18
N ASN A 33 -32.03 4.88 -15.50
CA ASN A 33 -31.04 5.25 -14.48
C ASN A 33 -31.13 4.35 -13.25
N LYS A 34 -32.34 4.00 -12.80
CA LYS A 34 -32.54 3.07 -11.68
C LYS A 34 -32.02 1.68 -12.02
N ALA A 35 -32.39 1.12 -13.17
CA ALA A 35 -31.88 -0.18 -13.63
C ALA A 35 -30.35 -0.18 -13.81
N HIS A 36 -29.78 0.92 -14.34
CA HIS A 36 -28.34 1.09 -14.43
C HIS A 36 -27.66 1.16 -13.05
N ARG A 37 -28.31 1.80 -12.05
CA ARG A 37 -27.81 1.88 -10.68
C ARG A 37 -27.96 0.59 -9.89
N GLU A 38 -28.99 -0.19 -10.17
CA GLU A 38 -29.14 -1.54 -9.63
C GLU A 38 -28.03 -2.47 -10.17
N GLY A 39 -27.56 -2.25 -11.40
CA GLY A 39 -26.33 -2.90 -11.91
C GLY A 39 -25.02 -2.45 -11.25
N HIS A 40 -25.01 -1.35 -10.46
CA HIS A 40 -23.90 -1.02 -9.54
C HIS A 40 -24.00 -1.78 -8.21
N ALA A 41 -25.10 -2.51 -7.94
CA ALA A 41 -25.20 -3.35 -6.75
C ALA A 41 -24.50 -4.71 -6.93
N ASP A 42 -24.17 -5.07 -8.17
CA ASP A 42 -23.16 -6.09 -8.54
C ASP A 42 -21.83 -5.41 -8.95
N ASP A 43 -21.52 -4.25 -8.35
CA ASP A 43 -20.13 -3.83 -8.24
C ASP A 43 -19.50 -4.72 -7.16
N PRO A 44 -18.38 -5.40 -7.43
CA PRO A 44 -17.59 -5.98 -6.36
C PRO A 44 -17.45 -4.92 -5.27
N GLN A 45 -17.69 -5.32 -4.02
CA GLN A 45 -17.03 -4.70 -2.88
C GLN A 45 -15.67 -4.18 -3.37
N PRO A 46 -15.30 -2.90 -3.17
CA PRO A 46 -13.96 -2.45 -3.48
C PRO A 46 -13.03 -3.45 -2.83
N GLN A 47 -12.50 -4.36 -3.65
CA GLN A 47 -11.33 -5.08 -3.28
C GLN A 47 -10.36 -3.92 -3.26
N LEU A 48 -10.12 -3.43 -2.04
CA LEU A 48 -8.83 -2.94 -1.59
C LEU A 48 -7.85 -3.41 -2.64
N ILE A 49 -7.41 -2.51 -3.53
CA ILE A 49 -6.45 -2.88 -4.55
C ILE A 49 -5.31 -3.48 -3.73
N PRO A 50 -5.09 -4.80 -3.72
CA PRO A 50 -3.86 -5.29 -3.17
C PRO A 50 -2.86 -4.76 -4.19
N SER A 51 -1.94 -3.90 -3.75
CA SER A 51 -0.73 -3.62 -4.51
C SER A 51 -0.27 -4.90 -5.17
N ASP A 52 -0.26 -4.90 -6.50
CA ASP A 52 0.35 -5.90 -7.37
C ASP A 52 0.45 -7.31 -6.76
N THR A 53 -0.69 -7.98 -6.63
CA THR A 53 -0.65 -9.45 -6.55
C THR A 53 -0.27 -9.95 -7.95
N VAL A 54 1.03 -10.14 -8.10
CA VAL A 54 1.66 -11.23 -8.87
C VAL A 54 0.71 -12.44 -8.93
N PRO A 55 0.59 -13.16 -10.07
CA PRO A 55 -0.20 -14.38 -10.14
C PRO A 55 0.10 -15.29 -8.95
N ASP A 56 -0.96 -15.66 -8.24
CA ASP A 56 -1.00 -16.64 -7.15
C ASP A 56 -0.55 -18.01 -7.69
N GLU A 57 0.77 -18.21 -7.74
CA GLU A 57 1.41 -19.51 -7.69
C GLU A 57 2.04 -19.65 -6.31
N GLY A 58 1.25 -20.14 -5.34
CA GLY A 58 1.74 -20.75 -4.09
C GLY A 58 3.00 -20.15 -3.49
N GLY A 59 3.01 -18.83 -3.25
CA GLY A 59 4.17 -18.11 -2.77
C GLY A 59 4.63 -18.68 -1.42
N GLU A 60 5.69 -19.48 -1.46
CA GLU A 60 6.32 -20.00 -0.25
C GLU A 60 6.80 -18.79 0.57
N VAL A 61 6.11 -18.52 1.68
CA VAL A 61 6.53 -17.51 2.65
C VAL A 61 8.01 -17.72 2.96
N SER A 62 8.82 -16.70 2.70
CA SER A 62 10.26 -16.78 2.88
C SER A 62 10.57 -17.21 4.32
N ASP A 63 11.60 -18.04 4.50
CA ASP A 63 12.05 -18.43 5.83
C ASP A 63 12.38 -17.22 6.72
N GLU A 64 12.76 -16.09 6.09
CA GLU A 64 13.00 -14.82 6.75
C GLU A 64 11.73 -14.18 7.33
N ASP A 65 10.62 -14.26 6.60
CA ASP A 65 9.32 -13.74 7.03
C ASP A 65 8.71 -14.63 8.13
N LYS A 66 8.88 -15.96 8.02
CA LYS A 66 8.51 -16.91 9.07
C LYS A 66 9.32 -16.67 10.35
N TRP A 67 10.63 -16.46 10.23
CA TRP A 67 11.47 -16.15 11.39
C TRP A 67 11.01 -14.85 12.07
N PHE A 68 10.74 -13.80 11.30
CA PHE A 68 10.27 -12.52 11.86
C PHE A 68 8.92 -12.66 12.58
N HIS A 69 7.94 -13.34 11.96
CA HIS A 69 6.64 -13.60 12.59
C HIS A 69 6.74 -14.40 13.89
N ASN A 70 7.64 -15.39 13.96
CA ASN A 70 7.81 -16.15 15.19
C ASN A 70 8.44 -15.30 16.31
N ASN A 71 9.38 -14.41 15.97
CA ASN A 71 10.04 -13.56 16.96
C ASN A 71 9.16 -12.38 17.41
N ILE A 72 8.36 -11.79 16.52
CA ILE A 72 7.43 -10.72 16.91
C ILE A 72 6.35 -11.23 17.85
N ASN A 73 5.84 -12.46 17.64
CA ASN A 73 4.87 -13.08 18.53
C ASN A 73 5.44 -13.36 19.93
N LYS A 74 6.71 -13.80 20.01
CA LYS A 74 7.42 -13.95 21.29
C LYS A 74 7.59 -12.61 21.99
N LEU A 75 7.87 -11.55 21.22
CA LEU A 75 8.03 -10.21 21.76
C LEU A 75 6.71 -9.68 22.34
N PHE A 76 5.59 -9.88 21.66
CA PHE A 76 4.26 -9.52 22.19
C PHE A 76 3.85 -10.33 23.41
N ALA A 77 4.26 -11.60 23.51
CA ALA A 77 4.04 -12.40 24.70
C ALA A 77 4.87 -11.88 25.91
N LYS A 78 6.07 -11.35 25.65
CA LYS A 78 6.96 -10.78 26.67
C LYS A 78 6.56 -9.36 27.08
N PHE A 79 6.13 -8.54 26.12
CA PHE A 79 5.76 -7.13 26.29
C PHE A 79 4.33 -6.90 25.79
N PRO A 80 3.30 -7.10 26.63
CA PRO A 80 1.90 -6.98 26.21
C PRO A 80 1.48 -5.53 25.89
N THR A 81 2.17 -4.55 26.47
CA THR A 81 2.00 -3.10 26.24
C THR A 81 2.51 -2.66 24.87
N LEU A 82 3.43 -3.42 24.27
CA LEU A 82 4.10 -3.09 23.02
C LEU A 82 3.14 -2.89 21.84
N GLN A 83 2.07 -3.69 21.79
CA GLN A 83 1.07 -3.57 20.72
C GLN A 83 0.41 -2.18 20.71
N TYR A 84 0.07 -1.66 21.89
CA TYR A 84 -0.53 -0.34 22.04
C TYR A 84 0.47 0.78 21.72
N GLN A 85 1.72 0.62 22.14
CA GLN A 85 2.79 1.58 21.82
C GLN A 85 3.01 1.67 20.31
N LEU A 86 3.10 0.53 19.61
CA LEU A 86 3.24 0.50 18.16
C LEU A 86 2.03 1.07 17.43
N ALA A 87 0.81 0.77 17.91
CA ALA A 87 -0.41 1.35 17.35
C ALA A 87 -0.46 2.87 17.49
N SER A 88 -0.07 3.41 18.65
CA SER A 88 -0.01 4.86 18.89
C SER A 88 1.03 5.55 17.99
N ILE A 89 2.19 4.92 17.79
CA ILE A 89 3.21 5.43 16.86
C ILE A 89 2.69 5.40 15.42
N HIS A 90 2.00 4.32 15.02
CA HIS A 90 1.42 4.20 13.68
C HIS A 90 0.36 5.28 13.44
N GLU A 91 -0.55 5.49 14.38
CA GLU A 91 -1.60 6.52 14.30
C GLU A 91 -1.01 7.93 14.13
N ALA A 92 0.13 8.22 14.77
CA ALA A 92 0.81 9.50 14.59
C ALA A 92 1.33 9.73 13.16
N THR A 93 1.54 8.66 12.37
CA THR A 93 1.95 8.77 10.97
C THR A 93 0.78 8.98 10.02
N GLU A 94 -0.45 8.68 10.45
CA GLU A 94 -1.63 8.76 9.61
C GLU A 94 -2.10 10.21 9.40
N PRO A 95 -2.82 10.49 8.30
CA PRO A 95 -3.49 11.76 8.13
C PRO A 95 -4.53 11.98 9.24
N PRO A 96 -4.65 13.21 9.78
CA PRO A 96 -5.68 13.50 10.76
C PRO A 96 -7.06 13.20 10.15
N SER A 97 -7.81 12.32 10.80
CA SER A 97 -9.16 11.95 10.34
C SER A 97 -10.01 13.20 10.15
N ALA A 98 -10.64 13.32 8.98
CA ALA A 98 -11.47 14.47 8.60
C ALA A 98 -12.66 14.71 9.56
N ASP A 99 -13.00 13.74 10.41
CA ASP A 99 -14.13 13.81 11.34
C ASP A 99 -13.90 14.77 12.51
N HIS A 100 -12.64 15.13 12.83
CA HIS A 100 -12.34 16.18 13.82
C HIS A 100 -12.45 17.61 13.26
N SER A 101 -12.79 17.77 11.97
CA SER A 101 -12.91 19.08 11.32
C SER A 101 -14.34 19.63 11.30
N ARG A 102 -15.31 19.03 12.00
CA ARG A 102 -16.65 19.62 12.13
C ARG A 102 -16.67 20.61 13.31
N PRO A 103 -16.78 21.93 13.07
CA PRO A 103 -16.91 22.89 14.15
C PRO A 103 -18.34 22.78 14.70
N HIS A 104 -18.49 22.17 15.87
CA HIS A 104 -19.70 22.31 16.66
C HIS A 104 -19.52 23.49 17.62
N GLY A 105 -20.32 24.54 17.42
CA GLY A 105 -20.49 25.62 18.40
C GLY A 105 -19.73 26.90 18.07
N MET A 106 -20.50 27.95 17.77
CA MET A 106 -20.06 29.33 17.88
C MET A 106 -19.45 29.60 19.25
N ASN A 107 -18.30 30.26 19.31
CA ASN A 107 -17.90 31.14 20.40
C ASN A 107 -17.11 32.32 19.80
N TYR A 108 -17.75 33.49 19.77
CA TYR A 108 -17.10 34.75 19.45
C TYR A 108 -16.18 35.14 20.62
N SER A 109 -15.00 35.66 20.30
CA SER A 109 -14.01 36.21 21.24
C SER A 109 -13.06 35.20 21.90
N SER A 110 -12.03 34.82 21.15
CA SER A 110 -10.64 34.84 21.61
C SER A 110 -9.74 34.71 20.38
N LYS A 111 -8.76 35.59 20.22
CA LYS A 111 -7.66 35.35 19.28
C LYS A 111 -6.85 34.17 19.81
N PRO A 112 -6.49 33.20 18.95
CA PRO A 112 -5.18 32.61 19.11
C PRO A 112 -4.42 32.70 17.79
N ASN A 113 -3.13 32.92 17.95
CA ASN A 113 -2.10 32.73 16.94
C ASN A 113 -2.12 31.27 16.44
N GLN A 114 -3.10 30.92 15.59
CA GLN A 114 -3.12 29.65 14.90
C GLN A 114 -2.01 29.71 13.86
N LYS A 115 -0.82 29.24 14.25
CA LYS A 115 0.17 28.77 13.27
C LYS A 115 -0.61 27.91 12.29
N LYS A 116 -0.69 28.36 11.03
CA LYS A 116 -1.42 27.66 9.97
C LYS A 116 -0.92 26.22 10.01
N GLN A 117 -1.73 25.31 10.52
CA GLN A 117 -1.43 23.88 10.52
C GLN A 117 -1.13 23.56 9.06
N GLN A 118 0.10 23.15 8.77
CA GLN A 118 0.45 22.79 7.41
C GLN A 118 -0.47 21.62 7.00
N PRO A 119 -0.95 21.60 5.75
CA PRO A 119 -1.72 20.47 5.26
C PRO A 119 -0.88 19.21 5.43
N TRP A 120 -1.50 18.13 5.89
CA TRP A 120 -0.78 16.88 6.12
C TRP A 120 -0.11 16.39 4.84
N THR A 121 1.13 15.91 4.97
CA THR A 121 1.91 15.25 3.92
C THR A 121 2.57 14.00 4.50
N ALA A 122 3.04 13.09 3.63
CA ALA A 122 3.78 11.91 4.07
C ALA A 122 5.02 12.26 4.90
N ASP A 123 5.73 13.34 4.54
CA ASP A 123 6.89 13.83 5.29
C ASP A 123 6.50 14.32 6.70
N ILE A 124 5.36 15.02 6.81
CA ILE A 124 4.82 15.45 8.12
C ILE A 124 4.41 14.23 8.95
N GLY A 125 3.77 13.24 8.33
CA GLY A 125 3.45 11.96 8.97
C GLY A 125 4.70 11.25 9.50
N LEU A 126 5.77 11.21 8.71
CA LEU A 126 7.05 10.65 9.13
C LEU A 126 7.67 11.43 10.30
N GLU A 127 7.67 12.77 10.25
CA GLU A 127 8.17 13.61 11.34
C GLU A 127 7.37 13.39 12.64
N ASN A 128 6.05 13.28 12.53
CA ASN A 128 5.16 12.97 13.66
C ASN A 128 5.43 11.57 14.22
N GLY A 129 5.60 10.57 13.36
CA GLY A 129 6.00 9.22 13.75
C GLY A 129 7.33 9.19 14.48
N ILE A 130 8.33 9.94 14.02
CA ILE A 130 9.64 10.06 14.71
C ILE A 130 9.46 10.66 16.10
N LYS A 131 8.63 11.70 16.25
CA LYS A 131 8.34 12.31 17.55
C LYS A 131 7.61 11.34 18.47
N ALA A 132 6.60 10.63 17.96
CA ALA A 132 5.85 9.62 18.70
C ALA A 132 6.75 8.47 19.15
N LEU A 133 7.63 7.98 18.28
CA LEU A 133 8.59 6.92 18.61
C LEU A 133 9.57 7.37 19.71
N ARG A 134 10.10 8.59 19.63
CA ARG A 134 10.98 9.14 20.69
C ARG A 134 10.24 9.24 22.01
N HIS A 135 9.04 9.81 21.99
CA HIS A 135 8.24 9.96 23.20
C HIS A 135 7.86 8.61 23.84
N ALA A 136 7.48 7.62 23.01
CA ALA A 136 7.15 6.29 23.47
C ALA A 136 8.36 5.59 24.10
N ARG A 137 9.57 5.77 23.56
CA ARG A 137 10.81 5.25 24.16
C ARG A 137 11.15 5.95 25.48
N ASP A 138 11.04 7.28 25.53
CA ASP A 138 11.35 8.05 26.74
C ASP A 138 10.34 7.80 27.87
N SER A 139 9.11 7.40 27.54
CA SER A 139 8.03 7.16 28.49
C SER A 139 7.79 5.68 28.78
N ALA A 140 8.47 4.77 28.07
CA ALA A 140 8.33 3.34 28.27
C ALA A 140 8.95 2.92 29.61
N GLU A 141 8.23 2.09 30.35
CA GLU A 141 8.74 1.44 31.56
C GLU A 141 9.55 0.17 31.24
N ASP A 142 9.40 -0.33 30.01
CA ASP A 142 9.97 -1.59 29.53
C ASP A 142 10.78 -1.41 28.23
N ASP A 143 11.71 -2.33 27.98
CA ASP A 143 12.61 -2.31 26.82
C ASP A 143 11.95 -2.86 25.52
N GLY A 144 10.63 -3.06 25.51
CA GLY A 144 9.92 -3.75 24.42
C GLY A 144 10.05 -3.05 23.07
N LEU A 145 10.04 -1.71 23.06
CA LEU A 145 10.24 -0.90 21.84
C LEU A 145 11.67 -1.01 21.30
N ASP A 146 12.67 -1.05 22.17
CA ASP A 146 14.06 -1.19 21.75
C ASP A 146 14.32 -2.59 21.18
N GLU A 147 13.82 -3.64 21.83
CA GLU A 147 13.89 -5.02 21.32
C GLU A 147 13.14 -5.18 19.98
N TYR A 148 11.99 -4.50 19.82
CA TYR A 148 11.27 -4.48 18.54
C TYR A 148 12.09 -3.80 17.44
N CYS A 149 12.67 -2.64 17.74
CA CYS A 149 13.52 -1.93 16.79
C CYS A 149 14.72 -2.77 16.35
N ASP A 150 15.36 -3.48 17.28
CA ASP A 150 16.47 -4.37 16.96
C ASP A 150 16.03 -5.58 16.14
N LEU A 151 14.87 -6.16 16.45
CA LEU A 151 14.28 -7.24 15.66
C LEU A 151 14.01 -6.80 14.21
N VAL A 152 13.47 -5.60 14.01
CA VAL A 152 13.23 -5.03 12.66
C VAL A 152 14.54 -4.80 11.91
N LYS A 153 15.59 -4.28 12.56
CA LYS A 153 16.91 -4.11 11.93
C LYS A 153 17.49 -5.45 11.46
N ILE A 154 17.42 -6.48 12.31
CA ILE A 154 17.91 -7.82 11.96
C ILE A 154 17.11 -8.38 10.78
N HIS A 155 15.77 -8.28 10.81
CA HIS A 155 14.93 -8.75 9.72
C HIS A 155 15.28 -8.07 8.39
N ASN A 156 15.40 -6.74 8.39
CA ASN A 156 15.75 -5.98 7.19
C ASN A 156 17.13 -6.37 6.65
N THR A 157 18.11 -6.61 7.53
CA THR A 157 19.45 -7.07 7.14
C THR A 157 19.37 -8.45 6.50
N ARG A 158 18.70 -9.40 7.14
CA ARG A 158 18.58 -10.76 6.62
C ARG A 158 17.82 -10.82 5.29
N LYS A 159 16.79 -9.98 5.14
CA LYS A 159 16.03 -9.83 3.89
C LYS A 159 16.90 -9.22 2.78
N ALA A 160 17.71 -8.21 3.09
CA ALA A 160 18.67 -7.64 2.15
C ALA A 160 19.70 -8.68 1.69
N ASP A 161 20.27 -9.43 2.63
CA ASP A 161 21.24 -10.49 2.33
C ASP A 161 20.62 -11.61 1.49
N ALA A 162 19.37 -11.99 1.79
CA ALA A 162 18.64 -12.99 1.01
C ALA A 162 18.41 -12.52 -0.43
N ALA A 163 18.00 -11.26 -0.60
CA ALA A 163 17.83 -10.65 -1.92
C ALA A 163 19.15 -10.58 -2.68
N GLU A 164 20.27 -10.27 -2.02
CA GLU A 164 21.59 -10.25 -2.64
C GLU A 164 22.07 -11.63 -3.06
N ARG A 165 21.88 -12.64 -2.20
CA ARG A 165 22.17 -14.04 -2.55
C ARG A 165 21.38 -14.47 -3.78
N LEU A 166 20.10 -14.08 -3.86
CA LEU A 166 19.26 -14.40 -5.02
C LEU A 166 19.77 -13.70 -6.28
N ARG A 167 20.04 -12.38 -6.22
CA ARG A 167 20.61 -11.62 -7.34
C ARG A 167 21.92 -12.23 -7.84
N ARG A 168 22.80 -12.66 -6.93
CA ARG A 168 24.06 -13.30 -7.29
C ARG A 168 23.85 -14.62 -8.03
N LYS A 169 22.97 -15.50 -7.52
CA LYS A 169 22.64 -16.77 -8.18
C LYS A 169 22.05 -16.58 -9.58
N MET A 170 21.19 -15.58 -9.73
CA MET A 170 20.64 -15.21 -11.04
C MET A 170 21.76 -14.78 -11.99
N GLY A 171 22.65 -13.88 -11.55
CA GLY A 171 23.78 -13.44 -12.35
C GLY A 171 24.77 -14.56 -12.70
N GLU A 172 25.02 -15.51 -11.80
CA GLU A 172 25.85 -16.70 -12.05
C GLU A 172 25.22 -17.60 -13.11
N THR A 173 23.90 -17.81 -13.02
CA THR A 173 23.14 -18.62 -13.99
C THR A 173 23.13 -17.97 -15.36
N ASP A 174 22.87 -16.67 -15.42
CA ASP A 174 22.88 -15.89 -16.67
C ASP A 174 24.27 -15.94 -17.32
N ALA A 175 25.34 -15.77 -16.53
CA ALA A 175 26.71 -15.85 -17.01
C ALA A 175 27.06 -17.24 -17.58
N GLU A 176 26.59 -18.32 -16.92
CA GLU A 176 26.80 -19.68 -17.41
C GLU A 176 26.09 -19.92 -18.76
N ILE A 177 24.84 -19.45 -18.89
CA ILE A 177 24.07 -19.55 -20.14
C ILE A 177 24.78 -18.77 -21.25
N ILE A 178 25.18 -17.53 -21.01
CA ILE A 178 25.87 -16.70 -22.01
C ILE A 178 27.21 -17.33 -22.41
N ALA A 179 27.99 -17.82 -21.45
CA ALA A 179 29.26 -18.48 -21.74
C ALA A 179 29.08 -19.74 -22.61
N ARG A 180 27.99 -20.48 -22.42
CA ARG A 180 27.65 -21.60 -23.28
C ARG A 180 27.29 -21.15 -24.69
N LEU A 181 26.46 -20.12 -24.83
CA LEU A 181 26.05 -19.57 -26.13
C LEU A 181 27.25 -19.07 -26.94
N ILE A 182 28.20 -18.37 -26.29
CA ILE A 182 29.43 -17.90 -26.93
C ILE A 182 30.24 -19.06 -27.51
N ARG A 183 30.43 -20.15 -26.75
CA ARG A 183 31.17 -21.34 -27.25
C ARG A 183 30.48 -21.97 -28.46
N GLU A 184 29.15 -22.10 -28.41
CA GLU A 184 28.37 -22.68 -29.51
C GLU A 184 28.41 -21.77 -30.76
N GLU A 185 28.45 -20.44 -30.60
CA GLU A 185 28.64 -19.47 -31.70
C GLU A 185 30.03 -19.61 -32.35
N GLU A 186 31.10 -19.65 -31.54
CA GLU A 186 32.47 -19.84 -32.03
C GLU A 186 32.65 -21.14 -32.81
N GLU A 187 32.09 -22.26 -32.31
CA GLU A 187 32.11 -23.55 -33.00
C GLU A 187 31.36 -23.50 -34.33
N HIS A 188 30.20 -22.82 -34.37
CA HIS A 188 29.41 -22.69 -35.59
C HIS A 188 30.13 -21.86 -36.66
N ASP A 189 30.77 -20.76 -36.28
CA ASP A 189 31.51 -19.90 -37.20
C ASP A 189 32.78 -20.57 -37.74
N GLN A 190 33.42 -21.43 -36.95
CA GLN A 190 34.57 -22.25 -37.36
C GLN A 190 34.21 -23.25 -38.45
N VAL A 191 33.00 -23.83 -38.42
CA VAL A 191 32.50 -24.79 -39.43
C VAL A 191 32.08 -24.08 -40.72
N ARG A 192 31.74 -22.79 -40.64
CA ARG A 192 31.27 -22.00 -41.79
C ARG A 192 32.39 -21.33 -42.59
N SER A 193 33.60 -21.21 -42.02
CA SER A 193 34.82 -20.74 -42.71
C SER A 193 35.50 -21.85 -43.50
#